data_AF-A0A3B9QYN3-F1
#
_entry.id   AF-A0A3B9QYN3-F1
#
_cell.length_a   1.000
_cell.length_b   1.000
_cell.length_c   1.000
_cell.angle_alpha   90.00
_cell.angle_beta   90.00
_cell.angle_gamma   90.00
#
_symmetry.space_group_name_H-M   'P 1'
#
loop_
_entity.id
_entity.type
_entity.pdbx_description
1 polymer ?
#
loop_
_entity_poly.entity_id
_entity_poly.type
_entity_poly.pdbx_seq_one_letter_code
_entity_poly.pdbx_strand_id
1 'polypeptide(L)'
;LFNGSGPGGGAFFSSVIFHGLNDPAMPEFETFMTPMTVHENMTDGDVEKAPLMQRLGRHLLVRGRQVAKPGVQIDINLERPKSLGTVSLASANPLDHPRIDPRFFSHTDDLNAMVAGVKTMREIMAQPEIAKYVTGEIGAWQGAKTDAQIIEAIRQTAYTGHHPCSSAKMGPDKDPLAVLDSELRVRGVDKLRVCDASAMPSQITGNLNATVIAMAERGADLILGKTPLSPEDPRS
;
A
#
# COMPACT_ATOMS: atom_id res chain seq x y z
N LEU A 1 -4.26 30.29 -5.50
CA LEU A 1 -4.78 29.31 -4.52
C LEU A 1 -5.61 30.02 -3.46
N PHE A 2 -6.75 30.59 -3.87
CA PHE A 2 -7.78 31.13 -2.98
C PHE A 2 -9.13 30.73 -3.58
N ASN A 3 -9.94 30.02 -2.80
CA ASN A 3 -11.37 29.73 -2.96
C ASN A 3 -11.86 29.04 -4.24
N GLY A 4 -11.53 27.76 -4.41
CA GLY A 4 -12.38 26.86 -5.19
C GLY A 4 -13.47 26.26 -4.29
N SER A 5 -14.69 26.80 -4.31
CA SER A 5 -15.87 26.14 -3.73
C SER A 5 -16.61 25.38 -4.83
N GLY A 6 -16.60 24.06 -4.75
CA GLY A 6 -17.26 23.12 -5.66
C GLY A 6 -16.94 21.68 -5.25
N PRO A 7 -17.63 20.65 -5.78
CA PRO A 7 -17.45 19.24 -5.38
C PRO A 7 -16.07 18.61 -5.68
N GLY A 8 -15.06 19.42 -6.02
CA GLY A 8 -13.64 19.05 -6.16
C GLY A 8 -12.67 20.11 -5.64
N GLY A 9 -13.13 21.02 -4.78
CA GLY A 9 -12.32 22.14 -4.23
C GLY A 9 -11.58 21.82 -2.92
N GLY A 10 -11.82 20.64 -2.34
CA GLY A 10 -11.00 20.11 -1.25
C GLY A 10 -9.75 19.44 -1.81
N ALA A 11 -8.73 19.25 -0.97
CA ALA A 11 -7.60 18.39 -1.31
C ALA A 11 -8.11 16.95 -1.47
N PHE A 12 -8.55 16.60 -2.69
CA PHE A 12 -8.76 15.23 -3.13
C PHE A 12 -7.38 14.58 -3.13
N PHE A 13 -6.96 14.06 -1.98
CA PHE A 13 -5.66 13.41 -1.84
C PHE A 13 -5.64 12.03 -2.49
N SER A 14 -6.80 11.39 -2.66
CA SER A 14 -6.95 10.14 -3.38
C SER A 14 -8.44 9.80 -3.56
N SER A 15 -8.86 9.39 -4.75
CA SER A 15 -10.05 8.56 -4.89
C SER A 15 -9.62 7.11 -4.78
N VAL A 16 -10.21 6.35 -3.85
CA VAL A 16 -10.02 4.91 -3.76
C VAL A 16 -11.14 4.25 -4.55
N ILE A 17 -10.79 3.51 -5.59
CA ILE A 17 -11.75 2.67 -6.31
C ILE A 17 -11.52 1.24 -5.84
N PHE A 18 -12.46 0.74 -5.04
CA PHE A 18 -12.57 -0.69 -4.77
C PHE A 18 -13.33 -1.32 -5.94
N HIS A 19 -12.61 -2.02 -6.81
CA HIS A 19 -13.24 -2.80 -7.87
C HIS A 19 -13.21 -4.28 -7.50
N GLY A 20 -14.27 -4.73 -6.84
CA GLY A 20 -14.54 -6.16 -6.73
C GLY A 20 -14.93 -6.68 -8.10
N LEU A 21 -13.99 -7.31 -8.80
CA LEU A 21 -14.31 -8.02 -10.04
C LEU A 21 -15.20 -9.20 -9.64
N ASN A 22 -16.45 -9.24 -10.16
CA ASN A 22 -17.36 -10.37 -9.95
C ASN A 22 -16.84 -11.69 -10.58
N ASP A 23 -15.72 -11.62 -11.30
CA ASP A 23 -15.01 -12.76 -11.84
C ASP A 23 -13.94 -13.23 -10.83
N PRO A 24 -14.11 -14.42 -10.21
CA PRO A 24 -13.13 -14.97 -9.27
C PRO A 24 -11.80 -15.35 -9.93
N ALA A 25 -11.71 -15.36 -11.27
CA ALA A 25 -10.45 -15.55 -11.99
C ALA A 25 -9.56 -14.29 -11.99
N MET A 26 -10.13 -13.13 -11.64
CA MET A 26 -9.40 -11.87 -11.66
C MET A 26 -8.83 -11.52 -10.27
N PRO A 27 -7.62 -10.93 -10.21
CA PRO A 27 -7.01 -10.49 -8.96
C PRO A 27 -7.75 -9.30 -8.32
N GLU A 28 -7.72 -9.24 -6.99
CA GLU A 28 -8.24 -8.11 -6.21
C GLU A 28 -7.21 -6.98 -6.15
N PHE A 29 -7.61 -5.78 -6.58
CA PHE A 29 -6.79 -4.57 -6.49
C PHE A 29 -7.47 -3.49 -5.68
N GLU A 30 -6.65 -2.74 -4.94
CA GLU A 30 -6.98 -1.40 -4.48
C GLU A 30 -6.28 -0.41 -5.41
N THR A 31 -7.03 0.58 -5.93
CA THR A 31 -6.46 1.61 -6.81
C THR A 31 -6.64 2.98 -6.19
N PHE A 32 -5.52 3.70 -6.02
CA PHE A 32 -5.51 5.09 -5.59
C PHE A 32 -5.30 6.00 -6.78
N MET A 33 -6.20 6.95 -7.00
CA MET A 33 -6.04 7.99 -8.02
C MET A 33 -5.80 9.35 -7.38
N THR A 34 -4.61 9.89 -7.58
CA THR A 34 -4.19 11.19 -7.04
C THR A 34 -4.14 12.22 -8.18
N PRO A 35 -4.87 13.35 -8.11
CA PRO A 35 -4.96 14.34 -9.18
C PRO A 35 -3.73 15.28 -9.25
N MET A 36 -2.55 14.72 -8.99
CA MET A 36 -1.27 15.37 -9.12
C MET A 36 -0.18 14.31 -9.26
N THR A 37 0.86 14.62 -10.03
CA THR A 37 2.09 13.82 -10.04
C THR A 37 3.11 14.51 -9.14
N VAL A 38 3.77 13.72 -8.28
CA VAL A 38 4.85 14.22 -7.43
C VAL A 38 6.18 13.88 -8.09
N HIS A 39 6.91 14.91 -8.51
CA HIS A 39 8.29 14.74 -8.93
C HIS A 39 9.21 15.03 -7.74
N GLU A 40 9.92 14.00 -7.28
CA GLU A 40 11.04 14.17 -6.35
C GLU A 40 12.28 14.57 -7.15
N ASN A 41 12.58 15.86 -7.15
CA ASN A 41 13.78 16.37 -7.83
C ASN A 41 15.00 16.06 -6.94
N MET A 42 15.59 14.87 -7.13
CA MET A 42 16.83 14.43 -6.46
C MET A 42 18.09 14.82 -7.24
N THR A 43 17.97 15.50 -8.38
CA THR A 43 19.09 15.95 -9.23
C THR A 43 18.92 17.41 -9.63
N ASP A 44 20.02 18.14 -9.50
CA ASP A 44 20.29 19.58 -9.73
C ASP A 44 19.13 20.49 -10.15
N GLY A 45 18.85 21.46 -9.27
CA GLY A 45 17.75 22.40 -9.39
C GLY A 45 17.89 23.36 -10.57
N ASP A 46 16.98 23.25 -11.52
CA ASP A 46 16.73 24.30 -12.50
C ASP A 46 16.19 25.57 -11.82
N VAL A 47 16.69 26.70 -12.32
CA VAL A 47 16.60 28.04 -11.72
C VAL A 47 15.19 28.63 -11.83
N GLU A 48 14.47 28.69 -10.72
CA GLU A 48 13.21 29.44 -10.61
C GLU A 48 13.49 30.94 -10.37
N LYS A 49 12.76 31.82 -11.06
CA LYS A 49 12.74 33.28 -10.83
C LYS A 49 11.98 33.60 -9.54
N ALA A 50 12.61 33.41 -8.39
CA ALA A 50 12.09 33.83 -7.09
C ALA A 50 12.90 34.99 -6.49
N PRO A 51 12.27 35.93 -5.74
CA PRO A 51 12.98 37.00 -5.04
C PRO A 51 14.03 36.46 -4.06
N LEU A 52 15.17 37.15 -3.97
CA LEU A 52 16.38 36.71 -3.26
C LEU A 52 16.14 36.28 -1.80
N MET A 53 15.25 36.98 -1.09
CA MET A 53 14.93 36.69 0.32
C MET A 53 14.20 35.34 0.49
N GLN A 54 13.38 34.95 -0.50
CA GLN A 54 12.67 33.67 -0.50
C GLN A 54 13.59 32.49 -0.81
N ARG A 55 14.64 32.72 -1.62
CA ARG A 55 15.71 31.73 -1.87
C ARG A 55 16.54 31.47 -0.61
N LEU A 56 16.92 32.52 0.11
CA LEU A 56 17.75 32.40 1.31
C LEU A 56 17.04 31.64 2.44
N GLY A 57 15.76 31.96 2.68
CA GLY A 57 14.97 31.28 3.72
C GLY A 57 14.70 29.80 3.42
N ARG A 58 14.55 29.43 2.14
CA ARG A 58 14.25 28.03 1.76
C ARG A 58 15.48 27.12 1.75
N HIS A 59 16.65 27.64 1.40
CA HIS A 59 17.89 26.84 1.37
C HIS A 59 18.34 26.37 2.77
N LEU A 60 17.94 27.10 3.81
CA LEU A 60 18.27 26.79 5.20
C LEU A 60 17.33 25.78 5.87
N LEU A 61 16.13 25.53 5.32
CA LEU A 61 15.05 24.82 6.04
C LEU A 61 14.54 23.54 5.36
N VAL A 62 14.80 23.32 4.06
CA VAL A 62 14.21 22.17 3.34
C VAL A 62 15.26 21.51 2.43
N ARG A 63 15.62 20.26 2.74
CA ARG A 63 16.36 19.36 1.82
C ARG A 63 15.35 18.62 0.95
N GLY A 64 15.49 18.73 -0.38
CA GLY A 64 14.61 18.09 -1.37
C GLY A 64 13.35 18.90 -1.68
N ARG A 65 12.99 19.04 -2.95
CA ARG A 65 11.77 19.74 -3.39
C ARG A 65 10.87 18.74 -4.10
N GLN A 66 9.77 18.36 -3.45
CA GLN A 66 8.63 17.73 -4.12
C GLN A 66 7.85 18.85 -4.84
N VAL A 67 7.80 18.78 -6.18
CA VAL A 67 7.01 19.72 -6.98
C VAL A 67 5.79 18.97 -7.51
N ALA A 68 4.61 19.36 -7.02
CA ALA A 68 3.34 18.92 -7.56
C ALA A 68 3.17 19.47 -8.99
N LYS A 69 2.90 18.59 -9.95
CA LYS A 69 2.50 18.98 -11.30
C LYS A 69 1.06 18.53 -11.59
N PRO A 70 0.32 19.27 -12.44
CA PRO A 70 -0.96 18.79 -12.95
C PRO A 70 -0.77 17.44 -13.65
N GLY A 71 -1.57 16.46 -13.25
CA GLY A 71 -1.50 15.10 -13.79
C GLY A 71 -2.37 14.16 -12.96
N VAL A 72 -2.37 12.89 -13.32
CA VAL A 72 -3.01 11.83 -12.55
C VAL A 72 -1.94 10.79 -12.23
N GLN A 73 -1.76 10.50 -10.96
CA GLN A 73 -1.00 9.33 -10.50
C GLN A 73 -1.98 8.23 -10.14
N ILE A 74 -1.67 7.01 -10.55
CA ILE A 74 -2.48 5.83 -10.29
C ILE A 74 -1.61 4.78 -9.63
N ASP A 75 -1.92 4.47 -8.38
CA ASP A 75 -1.24 3.43 -7.62
C ASP A 75 -2.12 2.18 -7.63
N ILE A 76 -1.57 1.07 -8.11
CA ILE A 76 -2.26 -0.23 -8.20
C ILE A 76 -1.63 -1.12 -7.13
N ASN A 77 -2.42 -1.48 -6.12
CA ASN A 77 -1.96 -2.31 -5.01
C ASN A 77 -2.50 -3.73 -5.16
N LEU A 78 -1.59 -4.70 -5.10
CA LEU A 78 -1.95 -6.11 -5.04
C LEU A 78 -2.32 -6.49 -3.60
N GLU A 79 -3.60 -6.75 -3.37
CA GLU A 79 -4.14 -6.92 -2.01
C GLU A 79 -3.94 -8.33 -1.44
N ARG A 80 -3.81 -9.33 -2.30
CA ARG A 80 -3.62 -10.75 -1.94
C ARG A 80 -2.34 -11.32 -2.56
N PRO A 81 -1.15 -10.79 -2.22
CA PRO A 81 0.10 -11.26 -2.79
C PRO A 81 0.39 -12.71 -2.38
N LYS A 82 0.94 -13.50 -3.31
CA LYS A 82 1.44 -14.85 -3.04
C LYS A 82 2.92 -14.86 -2.65
N SER A 83 3.66 -13.83 -3.03
CA SER A 83 5.04 -13.63 -2.56
C SER A 83 5.06 -13.41 -1.06
N LEU A 84 5.91 -14.16 -0.35
CA LEU A 84 6.10 -14.04 1.08
C LEU A 84 7.54 -13.62 1.38
N GLY A 85 7.71 -12.67 2.29
CA GLY A 85 9.02 -12.18 2.72
C GLY A 85 9.51 -12.79 4.03
N THR A 86 10.58 -12.21 4.56
CA THR A 86 11.11 -12.51 5.88
C THR A 86 11.49 -11.24 6.63
N VAL A 87 11.37 -11.31 7.96
CA VAL A 87 11.97 -10.38 8.90
C VAL A 87 12.84 -11.20 9.84
N SER A 88 14.12 -10.86 9.96
CA SER A 88 15.08 -11.62 10.76
C SER A 88 16.06 -10.71 11.51
N LEU A 89 16.66 -11.26 12.57
CA LEU A 89 17.67 -10.54 13.34
C LEU A 89 18.90 -10.27 12.46
N ALA A 90 19.40 -9.03 12.49
CA ALA A 90 20.66 -8.67 11.84
C ALA A 90 21.87 -9.09 12.68
N SER A 91 21.72 -9.11 14.01
CA SER A 91 22.74 -9.42 15.01
C SER A 91 22.08 -9.89 16.32
N ALA A 92 22.87 -10.14 17.37
CA ALA A 92 22.37 -10.41 18.72
C ALA A 92 21.96 -9.14 19.50
N ASN A 93 22.25 -7.94 19.00
CA ASN A 93 21.88 -6.69 19.65
C ASN A 93 20.43 -6.33 19.28
N PRO A 94 19.49 -6.26 20.24
CA PRO A 94 18.08 -5.96 19.96
C PRO A 94 17.82 -4.52 19.49
N LEU A 95 18.82 -3.63 19.57
CA LEU A 95 18.73 -2.26 19.07
C LEU A 95 19.11 -2.11 17.60
N ASP A 96 19.72 -3.14 17.01
CA ASP A 96 20.07 -3.12 15.58
C ASP A 96 18.79 -3.32 14.75
N HIS A 97 18.66 -2.55 13.68
CA HIS A 97 17.52 -2.71 12.76
C HIS A 97 17.48 -4.14 12.18
N PRO A 98 16.29 -4.74 12.05
CA PRO A 98 16.16 -6.10 11.52
C PRO A 98 16.50 -6.13 10.03
N ARG A 99 16.84 -7.32 9.53
CA ARG A 99 16.89 -7.60 8.09
C ARG A 99 15.47 -7.84 7.61
N ILE A 100 15.01 -7.02 6.67
CA ILE A 100 13.69 -7.13 6.06
C ILE A 100 13.89 -7.42 4.58
N ASP A 101 13.39 -8.56 4.13
CA ASP A 101 13.36 -8.93 2.72
C ASP A 101 11.93 -9.35 2.34
N PRO A 102 11.12 -8.44 1.76
CA PRO A 102 9.76 -8.75 1.33
C PRO A 102 9.70 -9.77 0.19
N ARG A 103 10.79 -10.00 -0.54
CA ARG A 103 10.85 -10.81 -1.76
C ARG A 103 9.71 -10.48 -2.75
N PHE A 104 9.49 -9.17 -2.99
CA PHE A 104 8.47 -8.71 -3.92
C PHE A 104 8.58 -9.44 -5.25
N PHE A 105 7.44 -9.89 -5.78
CA PHE A 105 7.37 -10.56 -7.08
C PHE A 105 8.16 -11.87 -7.19
N SER A 106 8.44 -12.53 -6.06
CA SER A 106 9.07 -13.86 -6.05
C SER A 106 8.12 -14.95 -6.52
N HIS A 107 6.80 -14.76 -6.39
CA HIS A 107 5.79 -15.58 -7.03
C HIS A 107 5.36 -14.95 -8.36
N THR A 108 5.40 -15.70 -9.46
CA THR A 108 5.12 -15.18 -10.81
C THR A 108 3.70 -14.63 -10.96
N ASP A 109 2.72 -15.23 -10.28
CA ASP A 109 1.33 -14.78 -10.32
C ASP A 109 1.15 -13.33 -9.85
N ASP A 110 2.00 -12.84 -8.94
CA ASP A 110 1.89 -11.46 -8.46
C ASP A 110 2.22 -10.46 -9.58
N LEU A 111 3.24 -10.76 -10.40
CA LEU A 111 3.55 -9.94 -11.58
C LEU A 111 2.46 -10.05 -12.64
N ASN A 112 1.94 -11.26 -12.88
CA ASN A 112 0.86 -11.46 -13.85
C ASN A 112 -0.39 -10.67 -13.45
N ALA A 113 -0.73 -10.67 -12.15
CA ALA A 113 -1.79 -9.86 -11.61
C ALA A 113 -1.51 -8.37 -11.85
N MET A 114 -0.35 -7.86 -11.42
CA MET A 114 0.00 -6.44 -11.63
C MET A 114 -0.08 -6.01 -13.10
N VAL A 115 0.36 -6.85 -14.05
CA VAL A 115 0.21 -6.59 -15.49
C VAL A 115 -1.26 -6.48 -15.89
N ALA A 116 -2.13 -7.37 -15.38
CA ALA A 116 -3.56 -7.30 -15.61
C ALA A 116 -4.16 -6.00 -15.04
N GLY A 117 -3.80 -5.62 -13.81
CA GLY A 117 -4.21 -4.37 -13.19
C GLY A 117 -3.84 -3.14 -14.02
N VAL A 118 -2.60 -3.09 -14.53
CA VAL A 118 -2.14 -2.01 -15.42
C VAL A 118 -2.97 -1.95 -16.71
N LYS A 119 -3.26 -3.09 -17.34
CA LYS A 119 -4.08 -3.14 -18.56
C LYS A 119 -5.51 -2.67 -18.28
N THR A 120 -6.14 -3.15 -17.21
CA THR A 120 -7.48 -2.71 -16.80
C THR A 120 -7.52 -1.21 -16.53
N MET A 121 -6.49 -0.67 -15.86
CA MET A 121 -6.44 0.76 -15.60
C MET A 121 -6.28 1.57 -16.89
N ARG A 122 -5.47 1.10 -17.84
CA ARG A 122 -5.35 1.73 -19.17
C ARG A 122 -6.69 1.73 -19.91
N GLU A 123 -7.47 0.66 -19.84
CA GLU A 123 -8.82 0.59 -20.43
C GLU A 123 -9.80 1.59 -19.78
N ILE A 124 -9.73 1.76 -18.46
CA ILE A 124 -10.54 2.76 -17.73
C ILE A 124 -10.09 4.17 -18.12
N MET A 125 -8.79 4.46 -18.15
CA MET A 125 -8.28 5.79 -18.51
C MET A 125 -8.54 6.14 -19.99
N ALA A 126 -8.73 5.14 -20.85
CA ALA A 126 -9.10 5.31 -22.25
C ALA A 126 -10.60 5.60 -22.47
N GLN A 127 -11.44 5.54 -21.43
CA GLN A 127 -12.86 5.89 -21.57
C GLN A 127 -12.99 7.36 -22.01
N PRO A 128 -13.90 7.71 -22.95
CA PRO A 128 -13.95 9.05 -23.56
C PRO A 128 -14.07 10.21 -22.57
N GLU A 129 -14.77 9.99 -21.45
CA GLU A 129 -14.95 10.98 -20.40
C GLU A 129 -13.67 11.28 -19.60
N ILE A 130 -12.71 10.35 -19.59
CA ILE A 130 -11.42 10.50 -18.92
C ILE A 130 -10.34 10.87 -19.94
N ALA A 131 -10.30 10.17 -21.08
CA ALA A 131 -9.23 10.27 -22.09
C ALA A 131 -8.99 11.70 -22.59
N LYS A 132 -10.01 12.57 -22.62
CA LYS A 132 -9.87 14.00 -22.99
C LYS A 132 -8.93 14.80 -22.07
N TYR A 133 -8.63 14.29 -20.88
CA TYR A 133 -7.71 14.88 -19.92
C TYR A 133 -6.34 14.16 -19.84
N VAL A 134 -6.17 13.05 -20.58
CA VAL A 134 -4.97 12.21 -20.53
C VAL A 134 -4.05 12.55 -21.70
N THR A 135 -2.88 13.11 -21.41
CA THR A 135 -1.87 13.46 -22.43
C THR A 135 -0.88 12.34 -22.74
N GLY A 136 -0.95 11.23 -22.00
CA GLY A 136 -0.06 10.07 -22.12
C GLY A 136 0.61 9.70 -20.79
N GLU A 137 1.20 8.51 -20.77
CA GLU A 137 2.01 8.02 -19.65
C GLU A 137 3.44 8.59 -19.67
N ILE A 138 4.10 8.63 -18.51
CA ILE A 138 5.43 9.22 -18.31
C ILE A 138 6.43 8.22 -17.72
N GLY A 139 7.72 8.52 -17.84
CA GLY A 139 8.79 7.73 -17.20
C GLY A 139 8.88 6.30 -17.75
N ALA A 140 9.05 5.32 -16.88
CA ALA A 140 9.18 3.91 -17.24
C ALA A 140 7.95 3.35 -17.98
N TRP A 141 6.78 3.97 -17.81
CA TRP A 141 5.53 3.57 -18.46
C TRP A 141 5.45 4.02 -19.92
N GLN A 142 6.18 5.07 -20.30
CA GLN A 142 6.12 5.63 -21.64
C GLN A 142 6.57 4.61 -22.68
N GLY A 143 5.64 4.19 -23.55
CA GLY A 143 5.92 3.24 -24.63
C GLY A 143 5.93 1.76 -24.21
N ALA A 144 5.61 1.44 -22.94
CA ALA A 144 5.49 0.07 -22.47
C ALA A 144 4.18 -0.57 -22.96
N LYS A 145 4.22 -1.29 -24.09
CA LYS A 145 3.04 -1.86 -24.76
C LYS A 145 2.91 -3.37 -24.60
N THR A 146 4.02 -4.10 -24.50
CA THR A 146 4.02 -5.55 -24.31
C THR A 146 4.10 -5.92 -22.84
N ASP A 147 3.66 -7.12 -22.48
CA ASP A 147 3.69 -7.61 -21.09
C ASP A 147 5.12 -7.57 -20.52
N ALA A 148 6.12 -7.91 -21.31
CA ALA A 148 7.52 -7.81 -20.89
C ALA A 148 7.96 -6.36 -20.58
N GLN A 149 7.52 -5.40 -21.39
CA GLN A 149 7.80 -3.98 -21.14
C GLN A 149 7.05 -3.45 -19.91
N ILE A 150 5.80 -3.91 -19.71
CA ILE A 150 5.01 -3.56 -18.53
C ILE A 150 5.66 -4.13 -17.26
N ILE A 151 6.13 -5.38 -17.29
CA ILE A 151 6.85 -5.99 -16.17
C ILE A 151 8.12 -5.20 -15.82
N GLU A 152 8.88 -4.77 -16.82
CA GLU A 152 10.07 -3.95 -16.59
C GLU A 152 9.71 -2.60 -15.96
N ALA A 153 8.65 -1.94 -16.45
CA ALA A 153 8.14 -0.72 -15.83
C ALA A 153 7.73 -0.94 -14.36
N ILE A 154 6.98 -2.01 -14.08
CA ILE A 154 6.59 -2.41 -12.71
C ILE A 154 7.83 -2.57 -11.84
N ARG A 155 8.87 -3.28 -12.31
CA ARG A 155 10.10 -3.50 -11.52
C ARG A 155 10.84 -2.21 -11.21
N GLN A 156 10.79 -1.22 -12.09
CA GLN A 156 11.45 0.07 -11.90
C GLN A 156 10.67 1.01 -10.96
N THR A 157 9.34 0.89 -10.93
CA THR A 157 8.49 1.86 -10.22
C THR A 157 7.79 1.30 -8.99
N ALA A 158 7.79 -0.02 -8.79
CA ALA A 158 7.11 -0.64 -7.65
C ALA A 158 7.73 -0.19 -6.32
N TYR A 159 6.86 0.11 -5.37
CA TYR A 159 7.21 0.42 -3.99
C TYR A 159 6.20 -0.25 -3.06
N THR A 160 6.47 -0.21 -1.76
CA THR A 160 5.60 -0.82 -0.76
C THR A 160 4.32 0.01 -0.55
N GLY A 161 3.16 -0.65 -0.47
CA GLY A 161 1.92 -0.04 0.01
C GLY A 161 1.89 0.22 1.53
N HIS A 162 3.02 0.05 2.22
CA HIS A 162 3.17 0.28 3.67
C HIS A 162 2.26 -0.56 4.56
N HIS A 163 1.93 -1.78 4.13
CA HIS A 163 1.09 -2.75 4.86
C HIS A 163 1.82 -4.07 5.21
N PRO A 164 3.01 -4.06 5.85
CA PRO A 164 3.63 -5.32 6.27
C PRO A 164 2.82 -6.01 7.37
N CYS A 165 2.59 -7.32 7.21
CA CYS A 165 1.82 -8.12 8.16
C CYS A 165 2.36 -9.57 8.24
N SER A 166 1.72 -10.40 9.08
CA SER A 166 1.89 -11.86 9.09
C SER A 166 3.25 -12.44 9.51
N SER A 167 4.17 -11.62 10.03
CA SER A 167 5.49 -12.09 10.50
C SER A 167 5.44 -12.96 11.77
N ALA A 168 4.34 -12.93 12.52
CA ALA A 168 4.08 -13.78 13.68
C ALA A 168 2.65 -14.34 13.60
N LYS A 169 2.30 -14.96 12.47
CA LYS A 169 0.91 -15.28 12.14
C LYS A 169 0.23 -16.20 13.17
N MET A 170 -1.04 -15.92 13.45
CA MET A 170 -1.94 -16.89 14.08
C MET A 170 -2.33 -17.98 13.09
N GLY A 171 -2.65 -19.16 13.61
CA GLY A 171 -3.12 -20.28 12.78
C GLY A 171 -3.61 -21.46 13.61
N PRO A 172 -4.23 -22.45 12.95
CA PRO A 172 -4.72 -23.66 13.61
C PRO A 172 -3.55 -24.48 14.19
N ASP A 173 -3.82 -25.36 15.15
CA ASP A 173 -2.77 -26.13 15.84
C ASP A 173 -1.93 -27.04 14.94
N LYS A 174 -2.45 -27.40 13.76
CA LYS A 174 -1.77 -28.23 12.78
C LYS A 174 -0.93 -27.42 11.78
N ASP A 175 -0.94 -26.09 11.88
CA ASP A 175 -0.17 -25.22 11.00
C ASP A 175 1.27 -25.07 11.51
N PRO A 176 2.26 -25.68 10.84
CA PRO A 176 3.64 -25.66 11.32
C PRO A 176 4.31 -24.28 11.24
N LEU A 177 3.69 -23.32 10.54
CA LEU A 177 4.18 -21.95 10.40
C LEU A 177 3.46 -20.97 11.34
N ALA A 178 2.48 -21.44 12.13
CA ALA A 178 1.78 -20.57 13.08
C ALA A 178 2.66 -20.29 14.31
N VAL A 179 2.84 -19.00 14.60
CA VAL A 179 3.52 -18.53 15.82
C VAL A 179 2.52 -18.38 16.97
N LEU A 180 1.28 -18.01 16.64
CA LEU A 180 0.21 -17.78 17.59
C LEU A 180 -0.93 -18.79 17.44
N ASP A 181 -1.69 -18.99 18.50
CA ASP A 181 -2.98 -19.68 18.44
C ASP A 181 -4.15 -18.71 18.18
N SER A 182 -5.39 -19.24 18.18
CA SER A 182 -6.60 -18.44 17.95
C SER A 182 -6.93 -17.45 19.08
N GLU A 183 -6.20 -17.50 20.19
CA GLU A 183 -6.32 -16.56 21.32
C GLU A 183 -5.11 -15.60 21.39
N LEU A 184 -4.37 -15.47 20.28
CA LEU A 184 -3.21 -14.60 20.11
C LEU A 184 -2.03 -14.94 21.04
N ARG A 185 -2.01 -16.14 21.65
CA ARG A 185 -0.93 -16.57 22.55
C ARG A 185 0.25 -17.09 21.75
N VAL A 186 1.46 -16.72 22.19
CA VAL A 186 2.69 -17.25 21.63
C VAL A 186 2.82 -18.73 21.99
N ARG A 187 2.92 -19.58 20.96
CA ARG A 187 3.02 -21.03 21.16
C ARG A 187 4.33 -21.37 21.88
N GLY A 188 4.24 -22.16 22.95
CA GLY A 188 5.39 -22.58 23.76
C GLY A 188 5.91 -21.54 24.76
N VAL A 189 5.25 -20.39 24.91
CA VAL A 189 5.61 -19.36 25.90
C VAL A 189 4.38 -18.97 26.71
N ASP A 190 4.47 -19.15 28.03
CA ASP A 190 3.37 -18.79 28.93
C ASP A 190 3.21 -17.27 29.06
N LYS A 191 1.95 -16.82 29.15
CA LYS A 191 1.58 -15.42 29.45
C LYS A 191 2.14 -14.37 28.47
N LEU A 192 2.42 -14.77 27.23
CA LEU A 192 2.83 -13.87 26.15
C LEU A 192 1.83 -13.89 25.00
N ARG A 193 1.46 -12.71 24.50
CA ARG A 193 0.59 -12.53 23.33
C ARG A 193 1.18 -11.51 22.36
N VAL A 194 0.76 -11.58 21.10
CA VAL A 194 1.05 -10.58 20.08
C VAL A 194 -0.27 -10.10 19.47
N CYS A 195 -0.53 -8.80 19.56
CA CYS A 195 -1.79 -8.17 19.16
C CYS A 195 -1.53 -7.01 18.19
N ASP A 196 -0.93 -7.29 17.04
CA ASP A 196 -0.68 -6.31 15.98
C ASP A 196 -0.83 -6.97 14.59
N ALA A 197 -0.45 -6.26 13.51
CA ALA A 197 -0.52 -6.76 12.15
C ALA A 197 0.31 -8.04 11.90
N SER A 198 1.34 -8.31 12.70
CA SER A 198 2.14 -9.53 12.56
C SER A 198 1.31 -10.79 12.87
N ALA A 199 0.28 -10.67 13.69
CA ALA A 199 -0.61 -11.78 14.05
C ALA A 199 -1.57 -12.17 12.91
N MET A 200 -1.76 -11.32 11.90
CA MET A 200 -2.66 -11.61 10.77
C MET A 200 -2.21 -12.88 10.03
N PRO A 201 -3.12 -13.81 9.68
CA PRO A 201 -2.75 -15.04 8.96
C PRO A 201 -2.32 -14.76 7.51
N SER A 202 -2.87 -13.71 6.91
CA SER A 202 -2.52 -13.20 5.58
C SER A 202 -2.98 -11.74 5.48
N GLN A 203 -2.49 -11.00 4.48
CA GLN A 203 -2.99 -9.67 4.15
C GLN A 203 -4.47 -9.74 3.76
N ILE A 204 -5.26 -8.77 4.26
CA ILE A 204 -6.66 -8.58 3.90
C ILE A 204 -6.77 -7.64 2.69
N THR A 205 -7.97 -7.55 2.12
CA THR A 205 -8.27 -6.60 1.06
C THR A 205 -8.51 -5.21 1.66
N GLY A 206 -7.64 -4.25 1.35
CA GLY A 206 -7.68 -2.87 1.83
C GLY A 206 -6.74 -2.57 2.99
N ASN A 207 -6.81 -1.33 3.51
CA ASN A 207 -5.90 -0.86 4.55
C ASN A 207 -6.02 -1.63 5.88
N LEU A 208 -4.87 -1.93 6.48
CA LEU A 208 -4.81 -2.76 7.69
C LEU A 208 -5.25 -2.06 8.99
N ASN A 209 -5.22 -0.73 9.03
CA ASN A 209 -5.34 0.03 10.29
C ASN A 209 -6.61 -0.29 11.09
N ALA A 210 -7.78 -0.26 10.43
CA ALA A 210 -9.05 -0.56 11.10
C ALA A 210 -9.08 -1.99 11.65
N THR A 211 -8.56 -2.96 10.89
CA THR A 211 -8.50 -4.36 11.31
C THR A 211 -7.52 -4.57 12.46
N VAL A 212 -6.39 -3.88 12.46
CA VAL A 212 -5.43 -3.92 13.59
C VAL A 212 -6.08 -3.38 14.87
N ILE A 213 -6.83 -2.28 14.78
CA ILE A 213 -7.58 -1.74 15.94
C ILE A 213 -8.61 -2.76 16.43
N ALA A 214 -9.40 -3.35 15.53
CA ALA A 214 -10.38 -4.38 15.90
C ALA A 214 -9.73 -5.63 16.52
N MET A 215 -8.57 -6.05 16.01
CA MET A 215 -7.78 -7.15 16.59
C MET A 215 -7.25 -6.79 17.98
N ALA A 216 -6.83 -5.53 18.20
CA ALA A 216 -6.38 -5.06 19.50
C ALA A 216 -7.52 -5.05 20.54
N GLU A 217 -8.72 -4.57 20.16
CA GLU A 217 -9.93 -4.63 20.99
C GLU A 217 -10.27 -6.08 21.36
N ARG A 218 -10.25 -6.99 20.36
CA ARG A 218 -10.47 -8.42 20.61
C ARG A 218 -9.40 -9.00 21.53
N GLY A 219 -8.15 -8.60 21.35
CA GLY A 219 -7.03 -8.98 22.21
C GLY A 219 -7.23 -8.54 23.66
N ALA A 220 -7.72 -7.32 23.87
CA ALA A 220 -8.04 -6.80 25.20
C ALA A 220 -9.16 -7.62 25.88
N ASP A 221 -10.23 -7.96 25.14
CA ASP A 221 -11.28 -8.84 25.65
C ASP A 221 -10.76 -10.22 26.04
N LEU A 222 -9.89 -10.82 25.23
CA LEU A 222 -9.25 -12.09 25.54
C LEU A 222 -8.35 -12.00 26.78
N ILE A 223 -7.75 -10.84 27.08
CA ILE A 223 -6.92 -10.65 28.29
C ILE A 223 -7.84 -10.51 29.52
N LEU A 224 -8.95 -9.81 29.37
CA LEU A 224 -9.91 -9.55 30.45
C LEU A 224 -10.90 -10.71 30.67
N GLY A 225 -10.90 -11.73 29.81
CA GLY A 225 -11.87 -12.83 29.85
C GLY A 225 -13.29 -12.40 29.48
N LYS A 226 -13.43 -11.37 28.64
CA LYS A 226 -14.71 -10.85 28.18
C LYS A 226 -15.20 -11.60 26.93
N THR A 227 -16.49 -11.88 26.91
CA THR A 227 -17.18 -12.40 25.73
C THR A 227 -17.45 -11.25 24.76
N PRO A 228 -17.15 -11.39 23.44
CA PRO A 228 -17.53 -10.41 22.43
C PRO A 228 -19.03 -10.13 22.45
N LEU A 229 -19.40 -8.92 22.02
CA LEU A 229 -20.78 -8.60 21.73
C LEU A 229 -21.32 -9.53 20.63
N SER A 230 -22.63 -9.76 20.64
CA SER A 230 -23.32 -10.44 19.54
C SER A 230 -23.10 -9.65 18.24
N PRO A 231 -22.92 -10.33 17.08
CA PRO A 231 -22.83 -9.64 15.80
C PRO A 231 -24.07 -8.79 15.56
N GLU A 232 -23.87 -7.53 15.18
CA GLU A 232 -24.94 -6.66 14.69
C GLU A 232 -25.12 -6.86 13.18
N ASP A 233 -26.37 -6.89 12.69
CA ASP A 233 -26.63 -6.88 11.25
C ASP A 233 -26.51 -5.43 10.76
N PRO A 234 -25.52 -5.08 9.93
CA PRO A 234 -25.34 -3.69 9.46
C PRO A 234 -26.49 -3.18 8.57
N ARG A 235 -27.50 -4.01 8.27
CA ARG A 235 -28.69 -3.67 7.49
C ARG A 235 -29.93 -3.36 8.34
N SER A 236 -29.89 -3.60 9.66
CA SER A 236 -30.96 -3.26 10.59
C SER A 236 -30.86 -1.82 11.07
#